data_AF-A0A498CG03-F1
#
_entry.id   AF-A0A498CG03-F1
#
_cell.length_a   1.000
_cell.length_b   1.000
_cell.length_c   1.000
_cell.angle_alpha   90.00
_cell.angle_beta   90.00
_cell.angle_gamma   90.00
#
_symmetry.space_group_name_H-M   'P 1'
#
loop_
_entity.id
_entity.type
_entity.pdbx_description
1 polymer ?
#
loop_
_entity_poly.entity_id
_entity_poly.type
_entity_poly.pdbx_seq_one_letter_code
_entity_poly.pdbx_strand_id
1 'polypeptide(L)'
;MTTMDPHDRIDMTGPWAGFGFQGGHMFTPEGHSLEPCDMTWWSLTCNIAREWRLMMEEARPRPTRSAASGKRCTTTDSSVVYLREYVRTRRERRLGMGDPGTGAEPSNVVHMSRGPRGPKRG
;
A
#
# COMPACT_ATOMS: atom_id res chain seq x y z
N MET A 1 6.44 17.84 39.20
CA MET A 1 6.11 17.67 37.77
C MET A 1 7.18 18.39 36.99
N THR A 2 8.05 17.67 36.30
CA THR A 2 9.04 18.27 35.40
C THR A 2 8.29 18.75 34.16
N THR A 3 8.19 20.06 34.00
CA THR A 3 7.66 20.68 32.79
C THR A 3 8.68 20.42 31.68
N MET A 4 8.41 19.48 30.78
CA MET A 4 9.22 19.30 29.57
C MET A 4 8.88 20.45 28.62
N ASP A 5 9.86 21.31 28.35
CA ASP A 5 9.74 22.32 27.30
C ASP A 5 9.72 21.58 25.94
N PRO A 6 8.69 21.77 25.10
CA PRO A 6 8.64 21.18 23.75
C PRO A 6 9.81 21.56 22.84
N HIS A 7 10.55 22.61 23.20
CA HIS A 7 11.73 23.08 22.48
C HIS A 7 13.04 22.47 22.98
N ASP A 8 13.03 21.78 24.13
CA ASP A 8 14.22 21.11 24.65
C ASP A 8 14.67 20.00 23.72
N ARG A 9 15.99 19.86 23.59
CA ARG A 9 16.61 18.79 22.82
C ARG A 9 16.49 17.46 23.57
N ILE A 10 15.94 16.46 22.90
CA ILE A 10 15.78 15.09 23.41
C ILE A 10 16.63 14.18 22.54
N ASP A 11 17.80 13.78 23.05
CA ASP A 11 18.65 12.79 22.38
C ASP A 11 18.16 11.37 22.64
N MET A 12 18.12 10.55 21.59
CA MET A 12 17.81 9.12 21.69
C MET A 12 19.07 8.32 22.05
N THR A 13 18.89 7.16 22.68
CA THR A 13 19.99 6.30 23.14
C THR A 13 19.89 4.89 22.55
N GLY A 14 20.95 4.08 22.71
CA GLY A 14 20.99 2.70 22.21
C GLY A 14 21.15 2.64 20.68
N PRO A 15 20.45 1.73 19.97
CA PRO A 15 20.50 1.65 18.50
C PRO A 15 20.07 2.94 17.77
N TRP A 16 19.39 3.84 18.48
CA TRP A 16 18.97 5.16 18.01
C TRP A 16 19.93 6.28 18.43
N ALA A 17 21.13 5.96 18.92
CA ALA A 17 22.12 6.96 19.30
C ALA A 17 22.42 7.91 18.13
N GLY A 18 22.38 9.21 18.41
CA GLY A 18 22.59 10.27 17.43
C GLY A 18 21.33 10.72 16.68
N PHE A 19 20.22 10.00 16.84
CA PHE A 19 18.90 10.56 16.54
C PHE A 19 18.38 11.38 17.73
N GLY A 20 17.44 12.27 17.48
CA GLY A 20 16.73 12.95 18.54
C GLY A 20 15.69 13.93 18.03
N PHE A 21 15.08 14.65 18.96
CA PHE A 21 14.07 15.65 18.68
C PHE A 21 14.51 17.00 19.21
N GLN A 22 14.27 18.06 18.44
CA GLN A 22 14.50 19.43 18.89
C GLN A 22 13.50 20.36 18.19
N GLY A 23 12.83 21.21 18.96
CA GLY A 23 11.93 22.23 18.42
C GLY A 23 10.83 21.69 17.49
N GLY A 24 10.33 20.48 17.76
CA GLY A 24 9.28 19.83 16.94
C GLY A 24 9.75 19.04 15.72
N HIS A 25 11.06 18.95 15.48
CA HIS A 25 11.65 18.23 14.33
C HIS A 25 12.53 17.09 14.83
N MET A 26 12.66 16.04 14.02
CA MET A 26 13.57 14.93 14.32
C MET A 26 14.90 15.17 13.61
N PHE A 27 16.03 14.98 14.28
CA PHE A 27 17.32 14.98 13.63
C PHE A 27 17.91 13.57 13.55
N THR A 28 18.74 13.35 12.54
CA THR A 28 19.45 12.09 12.31
C THR A 28 20.94 12.26 12.62
N PRO A 29 21.67 11.17 12.93
CA PRO A 29 23.11 11.24 13.20
C PRO A 29 23.93 11.77 12.03
N GLU A 30 23.42 11.66 10.81
CA GLU A 30 24.03 12.21 9.60
C GLU A 30 23.85 13.74 9.46
N GLY A 31 23.12 14.37 10.40
CA GLY A 31 22.89 15.81 10.41
C GLY A 31 21.67 16.25 9.60
N HIS A 32 20.78 15.33 9.21
CA HIS A 32 19.53 15.69 8.57
C HIS A 32 18.47 16.09 9.59
N SER A 33 17.65 17.08 9.25
CA SER A 33 16.44 17.44 10.00
C SER A 33 15.23 16.96 9.22
N LEU A 34 14.31 16.28 9.90
CA LEU A 34 13.07 15.73 9.38
C LEU A 34 11.90 16.49 10.00
N GLU A 35 11.12 17.12 9.14
CA GLU A 35 9.90 17.81 9.53
C GLU A 35 8.78 16.81 9.85
N PRO A 36 7.78 17.19 10.65
CA PRO A 36 6.57 16.38 10.83
C PRO A 36 5.89 15.97 9.52
N CYS A 37 5.94 16.83 8.51
CA CYS A 37 5.47 16.55 7.15
C CYS A 37 6.24 15.37 6.52
N ASP A 38 7.57 15.38 6.60
CA ASP A 38 8.41 14.32 6.03
C ASP A 38 8.07 12.98 6.67
N MET A 39 7.96 12.95 8.00
CA MET A 39 7.60 11.75 8.74
C MET A 39 6.24 11.18 8.32
N THR A 40 5.30 12.04 7.94
CA THR A 40 3.98 11.61 7.42
C THR A 40 4.15 10.83 6.11
N TRP A 41 4.93 11.35 5.16
CA TRP A 41 5.23 10.67 3.90
C TRP A 41 6.03 9.37 4.08
N TRP A 42 7.00 9.38 4.99
CA TRP A 42 7.74 8.18 5.37
C TRP A 42 6.82 7.10 5.94
N SER A 43 5.92 7.47 6.86
CA SER A 43 4.96 6.55 7.45
C SER A 43 4.01 5.93 6.41
N LEU A 44 3.54 6.74 5.45
CA LEU A 44 2.70 6.29 4.35
C LEU A 44 3.44 5.28 3.46
N THR A 45 4.69 5.58 3.11
CA THR A 45 5.53 4.68 2.30
C THR A 45 5.73 3.34 2.99
N CYS A 46 6.05 3.34 4.29
CA CYS A 46 6.17 2.14 5.10
C CYS A 46 4.85 1.34 5.16
N ASN A 47 3.71 2.03 5.28
CA ASN A 47 2.39 1.39 5.28
C ASN A 47 2.06 0.73 3.93
N ILE A 48 2.36 1.39 2.81
CA ILE A 48 2.20 0.81 1.46
C ILE A 48 3.06 -0.45 1.31
N ALA A 49 4.33 -0.37 1.73
CA ALA A 49 5.25 -1.51 1.68
C ALA A 49 4.74 -2.69 2.54
N ARG A 50 4.18 -2.40 3.71
CA ARG A 50 3.58 -3.41 4.60
C ARG A 50 2.36 -4.08 3.96
N GLU A 51 1.43 -3.29 3.42
CA GLU A 51 0.23 -3.83 2.75
C GLU A 51 0.62 -4.67 1.52
N TRP A 52 1.65 -4.26 0.80
CA TRP A 52 2.21 -5.06 -0.30
C TRP A 52 2.73 -6.41 0.20
N ARG A 53 3.50 -6.44 1.28
CA ARG A 53 4.00 -7.71 1.87
C ARG A 53 2.86 -8.63 2.29
N LEU A 54 1.80 -8.09 2.89
CA LEU A 54 0.62 -8.88 3.28
C LEU A 54 -0.11 -9.44 2.06
N MET A 55 -0.30 -8.64 1.01
CA MET A 55 -0.90 -9.10 -0.25
C MET A 55 -0.06 -10.21 -0.90
N MET A 56 1.27 -10.09 -0.89
CA MET A 56 2.17 -11.11 -1.41
C MET A 56 2.17 -12.40 -0.57
N GLU A 57 2.01 -12.29 0.74
CA GLU A 57 1.87 -13.45 1.62
C GLU A 57 0.54 -14.19 1.40
N GLU A 58 -0.56 -13.46 1.20
CA GLU A 58 -1.87 -14.04 0.86
C GLU A 58 -1.86 -14.70 -0.53
N ALA A 59 -1.19 -14.09 -1.50
CA ALA A 59 -1.02 -14.65 -2.84
C ALA A 59 -0.06 -15.85 -2.89
N ARG A 60 0.74 -16.08 -1.83
CA ARG A 60 1.65 -17.21 -1.77
C ARG A 60 0.82 -18.50 -1.73
N PRO A 61 1.04 -19.44 -2.67
CA PRO A 61 0.27 -20.68 -2.71
C PRO A 61 0.50 -21.45 -1.41
N ARG A 62 -0.54 -21.54 -0.57
CA ARG A 62 -0.53 -22.41 0.60
C ARG A 62 -0.87 -23.82 0.14
N PRO A 63 -0.15 -24.86 0.62
CA PRO A 63 -0.61 -26.23 0.45
C PRO A 63 -2.01 -26.32 1.07
N THR A 64 -2.96 -26.81 0.27
CA THR A 64 -4.41 -26.83 0.46
C THR A 64 -4.82 -27.00 1.93
N ARG A 65 -5.27 -25.92 2.55
CA ARG A 65 -6.18 -25.95 3.70
C ARG A 65 -7.36 -25.06 3.38
N SER A 66 -8.42 -25.68 2.90
CA SER A 66 -9.75 -25.11 2.75
C SER A 66 -10.16 -24.42 4.05
N ALA A 67 -10.40 -23.10 4.07
CA ALA A 67 -11.22 -22.46 5.10
C ALA A 67 -11.52 -20.99 4.81
N ALA A 68 -12.83 -20.73 4.76
CA ALA A 68 -13.52 -19.60 5.37
C ALA A 68 -13.16 -18.17 4.93
N SER A 69 -13.99 -17.66 4.02
CA SER A 69 -14.25 -16.24 3.77
C SER A 69 -14.61 -15.51 5.09
N GLY A 70 -13.67 -14.77 5.66
CA GLY A 70 -13.88 -13.86 6.78
C GLY A 70 -14.23 -12.44 6.31
N LYS A 71 -15.52 -12.09 6.38
CA LYS A 71 -16.03 -10.71 6.25
C LYS A 71 -15.82 -9.94 7.56
N ARG A 72 -15.27 -8.73 7.50
CA ARG A 72 -15.39 -7.61 8.46
C ARG A 72 -14.86 -6.35 7.77
N CYS A 73 -15.28 -5.12 8.03
CA CYS A 73 -16.55 -4.44 8.36
C CYS A 73 -16.21 -2.94 8.23
N THR A 74 -17.13 -2.16 7.71
CA THR A 74 -17.03 -0.73 7.38
C THR A 74 -16.92 0.19 8.60
N THR A 75 -16.10 1.24 8.54
CA THR A 75 -16.36 2.51 9.25
C THR A 75 -15.74 3.68 8.47
N THR A 76 -16.59 4.61 8.05
CA THR A 76 -16.24 5.90 7.45
C THR A 76 -15.99 6.92 8.55
N ASP A 77 -14.77 7.46 8.60
CA ASP A 77 -14.40 8.83 8.97
C ASP A 77 -12.91 8.95 8.60
N SER A 78 -12.59 9.73 7.54
CA SER A 78 -11.26 9.80 6.88
C SER A 78 -10.47 8.49 6.93
N SER A 79 -11.04 7.42 6.36
CA SER A 79 -10.52 6.07 6.57
C SER A 79 -9.24 5.85 5.76
N VAL A 80 -8.19 5.40 6.44
CA VAL A 80 -7.02 4.80 5.79
C VAL A 80 -7.53 3.63 4.94
N VAL A 81 -7.58 3.82 3.63
CA VAL A 81 -8.01 2.79 2.70
C VAL A 81 -6.90 1.75 2.63
N TYR A 82 -7.11 0.59 3.27
CA TYR A 82 -6.19 -0.53 3.16
C TYR A 82 -6.18 -1.02 1.71
N LEU A 83 -5.05 -0.82 1.02
CA LEU A 83 -4.89 -1.18 -0.39
C LEU A 83 -5.25 -2.64 -0.65
N ARG A 84 -4.91 -3.54 0.29
CA ARG A 84 -5.25 -4.97 0.20
C ARG A 84 -6.76 -5.19 0.14
N GLU A 85 -7.52 -4.50 0.99
CA GLU A 85 -8.97 -4.62 1.06
C GLU A 85 -9.61 -4.04 -0.19
N TYR A 86 -9.13 -2.87 -0.63
CA TYR A 86 -9.59 -2.25 -1.87
C TYR A 86 -9.38 -3.15 -3.09
N VAL A 87 -8.20 -3.73 -3.26
CA VAL A 87 -7.89 -4.64 -4.38
C VAL A 87 -8.72 -5.92 -4.28
N ARG A 88 -8.88 -6.49 -3.08
CA ARG A 88 -9.72 -7.69 -2.86
C ARG A 88 -11.17 -7.41 -3.20
N THR A 89 -11.77 -6.35 -2.65
CA THR A 89 -13.15 -5.96 -2.96
C THR A 89 -13.33 -5.68 -4.45
N ARG A 90 -12.36 -5.07 -5.12
CA ARG A 90 -12.40 -4.87 -6.58
C ARG A 90 -12.37 -6.19 -7.36
N ARG A 91 -11.58 -7.18 -6.91
CA ARG A 91 -11.56 -8.53 -7.51
C ARG A 91 -12.87 -9.27 -7.25
N GLU A 92 -13.36 -9.28 -6.02
CA GLU A 92 -14.64 -9.89 -5.64
C GLU A 92 -15.81 -9.28 -6.42
N ARG A 93 -15.85 -7.95 -6.61
CA ARG A 93 -16.87 -7.31 -7.45
C ARG A 93 -16.80 -7.71 -8.93
N ARG A 94 -15.60 -8.00 -9.44
CA ARG A 94 -15.42 -8.48 -10.83
C ARG A 94 -15.77 -9.96 -10.96
N LEU A 95 -15.51 -10.76 -9.93
CA LEU A 95 -15.76 -12.20 -9.92
C LEU A 95 -17.21 -12.55 -9.54
N GLY A 96 -17.86 -11.74 -8.70
CA GLY A 96 -19.28 -11.86 -8.35
C GLY A 96 -20.23 -11.32 -9.42
N MET A 97 -19.69 -10.75 -10.51
CA MET A 97 -20.44 -10.39 -11.71
C MET A 97 -20.35 -11.53 -12.73
N GLY A 98 -21.01 -12.65 -12.44
CA GLY A 98 -21.31 -13.74 -13.39
C GLY A 98 -22.61 -14.37 -12.94
N ASP A 99 -23.72 -14.20 -13.66
CA ASP A 99 -23.97 -14.77 -14.99
C ASP A 99 -24.58 -13.73 -15.96
N PRO A 100 -23.93 -13.35 -17.08
CA PRO A 100 -24.68 -12.90 -18.23
C PRO A 100 -25.31 -14.17 -18.82
N GLY A 101 -26.55 -14.44 -18.40
CA GLY A 101 -27.30 -15.62 -18.82
C GLY A 101 -27.19 -15.88 -20.32
N THR A 102 -27.21 -17.17 -20.66
CA THR A 102 -27.06 -17.87 -21.95
C THR A 102 -27.65 -17.20 -23.21
N GLY A 103 -27.25 -15.96 -23.50
CA GLY A 103 -27.79 -15.13 -24.58
C GLY A 103 -26.98 -13.87 -24.87
N ALA A 104 -25.84 -13.65 -24.21
CA ALA A 104 -24.90 -12.62 -24.60
C ALA A 104 -24.00 -13.16 -25.73
N GLU A 105 -24.34 -12.79 -26.96
CA GLU A 105 -23.49 -12.94 -28.15
C GLU A 105 -22.02 -12.63 -27.81
N PRO A 106 -21.06 -13.45 -28.28
CA PRO A 106 -19.65 -13.20 -28.02
C PRO A 106 -19.25 -11.82 -28.54
N SER A 107 -18.89 -10.94 -27.60
CA SER A 107 -18.35 -9.62 -27.89
C SER A 107 -17.22 -9.75 -28.91
N ASN A 108 -17.42 -9.12 -30.06
CA ASN A 108 -16.50 -8.97 -31.17
C ASN A 108 -15.35 -8.02 -30.78
N VAL A 109 -14.57 -8.37 -29.75
CA VAL A 109 -13.31 -7.71 -29.49
C VAL A 109 -12.34 -8.13 -30.58
N VAL A 110 -12.27 -7.33 -31.64
CA VAL A 110 -11.22 -7.44 -32.64
C VAL A 110 -9.88 -7.26 -31.92
N HIS A 111 -9.14 -8.36 -31.75
CA HIS A 111 -7.73 -8.28 -31.44
C HIS A 111 -7.06 -7.55 -32.60
N MET A 112 -6.75 -6.27 -32.40
CA MET A 112 -5.86 -5.51 -33.28
C MET A 112 -4.49 -6.19 -33.22
N SER A 113 -4.27 -7.15 -34.10
CA SER A 113 -2.95 -7.68 -34.40
C SER A 113 -2.09 -6.51 -34.92
N ARG A 114 -0.90 -6.33 -34.32
CA ARG A 114 0.08 -5.35 -34.80
C ARG A 114 0.27 -5.57 -36.30
N GLY A 115 -0.04 -4.53 -37.09
CA GLY A 115 0.06 -4.56 -38.54
C GLY A 115 1.48 -4.86 -39.04
N PRO A 116 1.63 -5.17 -40.33
CA PRO A 116 2.88 -5.68 -40.89
C PRO A 116 4.02 -4.70 -40.65
N ARG A 117 5.17 -5.20 -40.15
CA ARG A 117 6.40 -4.40 -40.06
C ARG A 117 6.82 -3.99 -41.47
N GLY A 118 6.98 -2.68 -41.70
CA GLY A 118 7.53 -2.17 -42.93
C GLY A 118 8.95 -2.69 -43.19
N PRO A 119 9.41 -2.77 -44.46
CA PRO A 119 10.71 -3.32 -44.79
C PRO A 119 11.82 -2.44 -44.24
N LYS A 120 12.80 -3.05 -43.57
CA LYS A 120 14.09 -2.40 -43.29
C LYS A 120 14.78 -2.10 -44.63
N ARG A 121 14.97 -0.82 -44.94
CA ARG A 121 15.99 -0.39 -45.91
C ARG A 121 17.33 -0.31 -45.20
N GLY A 122 18.37 -0.74 -45.91
CA GLY A 122 19.77 -0.82 -45.45
C GLY A 122 20.39 0.52 -45.13
#